data_AF-A0A7S1PTP2-F1
#
_entry.id   AF-A0A7S1PTP2-F1
#
_cell.length_a   1.000
_cell.length_b   1.000
_cell.length_c   1.000
_cell.angle_alpha   90.00
_cell.angle_beta   90.00
_cell.angle_gamma   90.00
#
_symmetry.space_group_name_H-M   'P 1'
#
loop_
_entity.id
_entity.type
_entity.pdbx_description
1 polymer ?
#
loop_
_entity_poly.entity_id
_entity_poly.type
_entity_poly.pdbx_seq_one_letter_code
_entity_poly.pdbx_strand_id
1 'polypeptide(L)'
;LKTSLVESPASWLPLSLPLMGNEHGTLKPNEKREKRPPYTTERGMTYTGEWYKDKREGFGVQTFPDGTKYEGQWLQDRVHGKGRLTLPGGEFYEGCWSNDQAEGFGMYTDADGSKYTGEWSEDKPHGEGTEIWADGARYQGQFMNGEKHGLGHFSWPSGARYDGEFADNLIQGEGTYSWPDGRTFKGQWVTNRMHGMGYFTWKDGRAFDGEYVEDIKHGRGTFTWPDGRIWDGQWRDGQQNGTGTYTNAEGDRKVGEWEYGKRKKWHSGF
;
A
#
# COMPACT_ATOMS: atom_id res chain seq x y z
N LEU A 1 29.36 -12.72 -24.56
CA LEU A 1 28.23 -13.65 -24.36
C LEU A 1 28.31 -14.19 -22.93
N LYS A 2 27.77 -13.45 -21.97
CA LYS A 2 27.64 -13.86 -20.56
C LYS A 2 26.16 -14.06 -20.31
N THR A 3 25.74 -15.31 -20.17
CA THR A 3 24.39 -15.72 -19.79
C THR A 3 24.20 -15.43 -18.30
N SER A 4 23.32 -14.49 -17.96
CA SER A 4 22.83 -14.30 -16.59
C SER A 4 21.69 -15.29 -16.35
N LEU A 5 21.90 -16.18 -15.39
CA LEU A 5 20.86 -17.02 -14.80
C LEU A 5 19.93 -16.10 -14.00
N VAL A 6 18.64 -16.08 -14.36
CA VAL A 6 17.60 -15.48 -13.53
C VAL A 6 17.25 -16.51 -12.47
N GLU A 7 17.65 -16.25 -11.23
CA GLU A 7 17.23 -17.03 -10.06
C GLU A 7 15.75 -16.78 -9.78
N SER A 8 14.99 -17.86 -9.57
CA SER A 8 13.61 -17.85 -9.11
C SER A 8 13.55 -17.47 -7.62
N PRO A 9 12.62 -16.63 -7.15
CA PRO A 9 12.41 -16.49 -5.72
C PRO A 9 11.62 -17.70 -5.20
N ALA A 10 12.31 -18.52 -4.41
CA ALA A 10 11.75 -19.60 -3.63
C ALA A 10 10.82 -19.09 -2.52
N SER A 11 9.69 -19.79 -2.38
CA SER A 11 8.97 -20.13 -1.15
C SER A 11 9.10 -19.20 0.06
N TRP A 12 8.08 -18.38 0.28
CA TRP A 12 7.71 -17.90 1.61
C TRP A 12 6.53 -18.74 2.11
N LEU A 13 6.82 -19.70 3.01
CA LEU A 13 5.80 -20.31 3.87
C LEU A 13 5.55 -19.32 5.02
N PRO A 14 4.33 -18.84 5.26
CA PRO A 14 4.04 -18.14 6.50
C PRO A 14 4.08 -19.14 7.67
N LEU A 15 4.81 -18.78 8.73
CA LEU A 15 4.69 -19.44 10.02
C LEU A 15 3.22 -19.41 10.44
N SER A 16 2.69 -20.59 10.77
CA SER A 16 1.35 -20.76 11.33
C SER A 16 1.26 -20.06 12.69
N LEU A 17 0.61 -18.90 12.76
CA LEU A 17 0.09 -18.35 14.00
C LEU A 17 -1.29 -18.97 14.28
N PRO A 18 -1.58 -19.37 15.53
CA PRO A 18 -2.84 -20.02 15.86
C PRO A 18 -3.98 -19.01 15.82
N LEU A 19 -4.95 -19.24 14.93
CA LEU A 19 -6.22 -18.53 14.90
C LEU A 19 -6.95 -18.75 16.24
N MET A 20 -7.12 -17.69 17.02
CA MET A 20 -8.06 -17.70 18.13
C MET A 20 -9.49 -17.68 17.57
N GLY A 21 -10.14 -18.83 17.69
CA GLY A 21 -11.57 -19.02 17.96
C GLY A 21 -12.57 -18.11 17.25
N ASN A 22 -13.04 -18.55 16.08
CA ASN A 22 -14.46 -18.51 15.75
C ASN A 22 -14.85 -19.88 15.21
N GLU A 23 -15.98 -20.43 15.67
CA GLU A 23 -16.52 -21.73 15.27
C GLU A 23 -16.99 -21.69 13.81
N HIS A 24 -16.08 -21.51 12.86
CA HIS A 24 -16.35 -21.70 11.45
C HIS A 24 -16.40 -23.21 11.20
N GLY A 25 -17.61 -23.72 10.97
CA GLY A 25 -17.84 -25.12 10.72
C GLY A 25 -16.88 -25.66 9.64
N THR A 26 -16.30 -26.83 9.88
CA THR A 26 -15.45 -27.51 8.91
C THR A 26 -16.22 -28.66 8.28
N LEU A 27 -15.88 -28.98 7.03
CA LEU A 27 -16.41 -30.18 6.38
C LEU A 27 -16.06 -31.41 7.21
N LYS A 28 -17.08 -32.17 7.63
CA LYS A 28 -16.85 -33.43 8.34
C LYS A 28 -16.29 -34.47 7.37
N PRO A 29 -15.11 -35.07 7.63
CA PRO A 29 -14.45 -35.96 6.67
C PRO A 29 -15.18 -37.30 6.45
N ASN A 30 -15.99 -37.74 7.42
CA ASN A 30 -16.60 -39.08 7.39
C ASN A 30 -18.07 -39.08 6.93
N GLU A 31 -18.63 -37.93 6.55
CA GLU A 31 -20.01 -37.86 6.05
C GLU A 31 -20.03 -38.05 4.52
N LYS A 32 -20.86 -38.99 4.05
CA LYS A 32 -20.95 -39.33 2.63
C LYS A 32 -21.69 -38.22 1.89
N ARG A 33 -20.99 -37.59 0.95
CA ARG A 33 -21.55 -36.63 -0.01
C ARG A 33 -22.00 -37.35 -1.27
N GLU A 34 -23.06 -36.84 -1.89
CA GLU A 34 -23.57 -37.39 -3.14
C GLU A 34 -23.44 -36.38 -4.29
N LYS A 35 -23.24 -36.89 -5.50
CA LYS A 35 -23.28 -36.10 -6.72
C LYS A 35 -24.63 -36.33 -7.38
N ARG A 36 -25.36 -35.23 -7.61
CA ARG A 36 -26.67 -35.23 -8.27
C ARG A 36 -26.50 -34.77 -9.73
N PRO A 37 -27.48 -35.03 -10.62
CA PRO A 37 -27.55 -34.34 -11.90
C PRO A 37 -27.55 -32.81 -11.71
N PRO A 38 -27.13 -32.03 -12.72
CA PRO A 38 -27.16 -30.57 -12.64
C PRO A 38 -28.53 -30.05 -12.20
N TYR A 39 -28.53 -29.17 -11.19
CA TYR A 39 -29.73 -28.55 -10.65
C TYR A 39 -29.90 -27.16 -11.25
N THR A 40 -31.04 -26.90 -11.87
CA THR A 40 -31.39 -25.59 -12.43
C THR A 40 -32.59 -25.02 -11.69
N THR A 41 -32.44 -23.84 -11.12
CA THR A 41 -33.53 -23.10 -10.47
C THR A 41 -34.49 -22.49 -11.50
N GLU A 42 -35.69 -22.10 -11.08
CA GLU A 42 -36.65 -21.36 -11.91
C GLU A 42 -36.08 -20.04 -12.45
N ARG A 43 -35.11 -19.45 -11.73
CA ARG A 43 -34.42 -18.22 -12.12
C ARG A 43 -33.24 -18.44 -13.06
N GLY A 44 -33.01 -19.67 -13.53
CA GLY A 44 -31.95 -20.01 -14.50
C GLY A 44 -30.55 -20.20 -13.91
N MET A 45 -30.39 -20.11 -12.58
CA MET A 45 -29.12 -20.45 -11.91
C MET A 45 -28.89 -21.97 -11.98
N THR A 46 -27.69 -22.41 -12.34
CA THR A 46 -27.33 -23.83 -12.45
C THR A 46 -26.25 -24.21 -11.44
N TYR A 47 -26.41 -25.36 -10.79
CA TYR A 47 -25.43 -25.91 -9.84
C TYR A 47 -25.05 -27.34 -10.24
N THR A 48 -23.75 -27.62 -10.27
CA THR A 48 -23.19 -28.97 -10.43
C THR A 48 -22.16 -29.20 -9.35
N GLY A 49 -22.37 -30.15 -8.46
CA GLY A 49 -21.47 -30.36 -7.33
C GLY A 49 -21.95 -31.43 -6.36
N GLU A 50 -21.28 -31.43 -5.21
CA GLU A 50 -21.56 -32.32 -4.10
C GLU A 50 -22.69 -31.79 -3.20
N TRP A 51 -23.47 -32.73 -2.68
CA TRP A 51 -24.58 -32.47 -1.76
C TRP A 51 -24.39 -33.28 -0.49
N TYR A 52 -24.71 -32.65 0.64
CA TYR A 52 -24.92 -33.35 1.90
C TYR A 52 -26.35 -33.10 2.38
N LYS A 53 -27.16 -34.18 2.38
CA LYS A 53 -28.62 -34.08 2.45
C LYS A 53 -29.10 -33.12 1.35
N ASP A 54 -29.94 -32.15 1.68
CA ASP A 54 -30.52 -31.22 0.70
C ASP A 54 -29.75 -29.90 0.55
N LYS A 55 -28.51 -29.86 1.05
CA LYS A 55 -27.66 -28.67 0.98
C LYS A 55 -26.43 -28.91 0.13
N ARG A 56 -26.01 -27.87 -0.60
CA ARG A 56 -24.72 -27.82 -1.30
C ARG A 56 -23.61 -27.88 -0.27
N GLU A 57 -22.76 -28.89 -0.38
CA GLU A 57 -21.67 -29.11 0.56
C GLU A 57 -20.58 -29.97 -0.09
N GLY A 58 -19.31 -29.55 0.03
CA GLY A 58 -18.19 -30.11 -0.72
C GLY A 58 -17.83 -29.23 -1.91
N PHE A 59 -17.26 -29.79 -2.98
CA PHE A 59 -16.89 -29.02 -4.16
C PHE A 59 -18.07 -28.90 -5.14
N GLY A 60 -18.24 -27.71 -5.72
CA GLY A 60 -19.27 -27.47 -6.72
C GLY A 60 -19.10 -26.19 -7.51
N VAL A 61 -19.81 -26.15 -8.63
CA VAL A 61 -19.84 -25.04 -9.58
C VAL A 61 -21.25 -24.46 -9.62
N GLN A 62 -21.37 -23.16 -9.40
CA GLN A 62 -22.60 -22.38 -9.54
C GLN A 62 -22.42 -21.40 -10.69
N THR A 63 -23.30 -21.46 -11.68
CA THR A 63 -23.39 -20.47 -12.77
C THR A 63 -24.67 -19.68 -12.61
N PHE A 64 -24.57 -18.36 -12.72
CA PHE A 64 -25.68 -17.42 -12.65
C PHE A 64 -26.10 -16.96 -14.06
N PRO A 65 -27.35 -16.50 -14.25
CA PRO A 65 -27.85 -16.07 -15.56
C PRO A 65 -27.08 -14.91 -16.21
N ASP A 66 -26.45 -14.06 -15.39
CA ASP A 66 -25.63 -12.94 -15.84
C ASP A 66 -24.26 -13.39 -16.39
N GLY A 67 -23.89 -14.66 -16.23
CA GLY A 67 -22.60 -15.23 -16.60
C GLY A 67 -21.62 -15.34 -15.44
N THR A 68 -21.96 -14.81 -14.26
CA THR A 68 -21.15 -14.98 -13.03
C THR A 68 -21.01 -16.46 -12.72
N LYS A 69 -19.81 -16.90 -12.35
CA LYS A 69 -19.51 -18.31 -12.05
C LYS A 69 -18.70 -18.41 -10.76
N TYR A 70 -19.20 -19.19 -9.80
CA TYR A 70 -18.42 -19.66 -8.65
C TYR A 70 -18.00 -21.11 -8.86
N GLU A 71 -16.76 -21.43 -8.55
CA GLU A 71 -16.20 -22.78 -8.55
C GLU A 71 -15.35 -22.98 -7.30
N GLY A 72 -15.77 -23.87 -6.40
CA GLY A 72 -15.07 -24.05 -5.14
C GLY A 72 -15.82 -24.85 -4.11
N GLN A 73 -15.39 -24.69 -2.87
CA GLN A 73 -15.94 -25.37 -1.72
C GLN A 73 -17.23 -24.69 -1.21
N TRP A 74 -18.17 -25.54 -0.79
CA TRP A 74 -19.48 -25.18 -0.24
C TRP A 74 -19.63 -25.83 1.12
N LEU A 75 -20.31 -25.14 2.03
CA LEU A 75 -20.71 -25.66 3.32
C LEU A 75 -22.11 -25.14 3.65
N GLN A 76 -23.07 -26.06 3.82
CA GLN A 76 -24.44 -25.71 4.22
C GLN A 76 -25.08 -24.62 3.35
N ASP A 77 -24.98 -24.78 2.02
CA ASP A 77 -25.45 -23.83 1.00
C ASP A 77 -24.69 -22.51 0.88
N ARG A 78 -23.62 -22.32 1.64
CA ARG A 78 -22.75 -21.15 1.55
C ARG A 78 -21.44 -21.47 0.87
N VAL A 79 -20.90 -20.50 0.14
CA VAL A 79 -19.53 -20.50 -0.34
C VAL A 79 -18.59 -20.44 0.87
N HIS A 80 -17.66 -21.40 0.96
CA HIS A 80 -16.82 -21.58 2.14
C HIS A 80 -15.54 -22.35 1.80
N GLY A 81 -14.39 -22.01 2.38
CA GLY A 81 -13.11 -22.65 2.06
C GLY A 81 -12.47 -22.04 0.81
N LYS A 82 -11.79 -22.83 -0.02
CA LYS A 82 -11.14 -22.36 -1.23
C LYS A 82 -12.09 -22.35 -2.42
N GLY A 83 -12.06 -21.28 -3.21
CA GLY A 83 -12.84 -21.16 -4.43
C GLY A 83 -12.51 -19.94 -5.25
N ARG A 84 -13.05 -19.92 -6.47
CA ARG A 84 -12.91 -18.85 -7.45
C ARG A 84 -14.29 -18.33 -7.87
N LEU A 85 -14.50 -17.03 -7.76
CA LEU A 85 -15.64 -16.31 -8.34
C LEU A 85 -15.14 -15.57 -9.58
N THR A 86 -15.76 -15.78 -10.73
CA THR A 86 -15.47 -15.08 -11.99
C THR A 86 -16.71 -14.30 -12.41
N LEU A 87 -16.54 -13.01 -12.68
CA LEU A 87 -17.58 -12.13 -13.19
C LEU A 87 -17.60 -12.12 -14.73
N PRO A 88 -18.69 -11.68 -15.38
CA PRO A 88 -18.81 -11.69 -16.83
C PRO A 88 -17.79 -10.81 -17.56
N GLY A 89 -17.27 -9.77 -16.90
CA GLY A 89 -16.25 -8.86 -17.46
C GLY A 89 -14.83 -9.43 -17.43
N GLY A 90 -14.63 -10.62 -16.85
CA GLY A 90 -13.34 -11.27 -16.70
C GLY A 90 -12.65 -11.00 -15.36
N GLU A 91 -13.23 -10.14 -14.53
CA GLU A 91 -12.82 -9.95 -13.13
C GLU A 91 -12.96 -11.27 -12.38
N PHE A 92 -12.04 -11.53 -11.46
CA PHE A 92 -12.18 -12.72 -10.62
C PHE A 92 -11.53 -12.53 -9.26
N TYR A 93 -12.11 -13.20 -8.27
CA TYR A 93 -11.49 -13.47 -6.98
C TYR A 93 -11.17 -14.95 -6.89
N GLU A 94 -9.98 -15.30 -6.43
CA GLU A 94 -9.54 -16.65 -6.12
C GLU A 94 -8.88 -16.68 -4.75
N GLY A 95 -9.45 -17.40 -3.80
CA GLY A 95 -8.97 -17.33 -2.43
C GLY A 95 -9.78 -18.13 -1.42
N CYS A 96 -9.55 -17.82 -0.16
CA CYS A 96 -10.37 -18.32 0.95
C CYS A 96 -11.70 -17.57 1.02
N TRP A 97 -12.72 -18.30 1.48
CA TRP A 97 -14.09 -17.85 1.66
C TRP A 97 -14.60 -18.31 3.01
N SER A 98 -15.46 -17.51 3.63
CA SER A 98 -16.19 -17.88 4.83
C SER A 98 -17.59 -17.30 4.74
N ASN A 99 -18.61 -18.16 4.78
CA ASN A 99 -20.02 -17.75 4.85
C ASN A 99 -20.45 -16.77 3.75
N ASP A 100 -20.08 -17.08 2.50
CA ASP A 100 -20.33 -16.28 1.29
C ASP A 100 -19.45 -15.02 1.13
N GLN A 101 -18.48 -14.81 2.02
CA GLN A 101 -17.57 -13.65 1.98
C GLN A 101 -16.13 -14.07 1.72
N ALA A 102 -15.35 -13.23 1.04
CA ALA A 102 -13.90 -13.37 0.96
C ALA A 102 -13.29 -13.12 2.36
N GLU A 103 -12.52 -14.09 2.84
CA GLU A 103 -11.98 -14.11 4.21
C GLU A 103 -10.65 -14.87 4.22
N GLY A 104 -9.60 -14.33 4.83
CA GLY A 104 -8.25 -14.89 4.78
C GLY A 104 -7.52 -14.59 3.47
N PHE A 105 -6.57 -15.43 3.06
CA PHE A 105 -5.72 -15.11 1.91
C PHE A 105 -6.40 -15.36 0.55
N GLY A 106 -6.31 -14.38 -0.35
CA GLY A 106 -6.88 -14.43 -1.70
C GLY A 106 -6.28 -13.41 -2.67
N MET A 107 -6.59 -13.59 -3.94
CA MET A 107 -6.21 -12.69 -5.03
C MET A 107 -7.46 -12.23 -5.79
N TYR A 108 -7.58 -10.93 -6.00
CA TYR A 108 -8.55 -10.32 -6.89
C TYR A 108 -7.83 -9.76 -8.12
N THR A 109 -8.40 -9.96 -9.30
CA THR A 109 -7.99 -9.31 -10.54
C THR A 109 -9.20 -8.57 -11.12
N ASP A 110 -9.03 -7.28 -11.36
CA ASP A 110 -10.03 -6.40 -11.96
C ASP A 110 -9.97 -6.47 -13.51
N ALA A 111 -10.96 -5.88 -14.19
CA ALA A 111 -11.13 -5.95 -15.64
C ALA A 111 -10.00 -5.24 -16.40
N ASP A 112 -9.41 -4.21 -15.79
CA ASP A 112 -8.27 -3.47 -16.36
C ASP A 112 -6.93 -4.21 -16.18
N GLY A 113 -6.93 -5.35 -15.46
CA GLY A 113 -5.76 -6.15 -15.13
C GLY A 113 -5.05 -5.75 -13.84
N SER A 114 -5.55 -4.74 -13.11
CA SER A 114 -5.13 -4.41 -11.75
C SER A 114 -5.42 -5.59 -10.80
N LYS A 115 -4.57 -5.77 -9.79
CA LYS A 115 -4.59 -6.95 -8.92
C LYS A 115 -4.34 -6.58 -7.47
N TYR A 116 -5.08 -7.24 -6.59
CA TYR A 116 -4.76 -7.31 -5.17
C TYR A 116 -4.46 -8.75 -4.79
N THR A 117 -3.39 -8.98 -4.04
CA THR A 117 -3.04 -10.28 -3.45
C THR A 117 -2.69 -10.06 -2.00
N GLY A 118 -3.42 -10.68 -1.08
CA GLY A 118 -3.21 -10.45 0.35
C GLY A 118 -4.29 -11.08 1.20
N GLU A 119 -4.37 -10.62 2.45
CA GLU A 119 -5.43 -11.01 3.36
C GLU A 119 -6.73 -10.24 3.06
N TRP A 120 -7.85 -10.87 3.38
CA TRP A 120 -9.21 -10.37 3.20
C TRP A 120 -9.98 -10.58 4.49
N SER A 121 -10.89 -9.66 4.81
CA SER A 121 -11.86 -9.81 5.88
C SER A 121 -13.14 -9.09 5.48
N GLU A 122 -14.29 -9.76 5.65
CA GLU A 122 -15.60 -9.21 5.29
C GLU A 122 -15.65 -8.59 3.87
N ASP A 123 -15.13 -9.33 2.87
CA ASP A 123 -15.07 -8.91 1.46
C ASP A 123 -14.13 -7.73 1.15
N LYS A 124 -13.26 -7.34 2.10
CA LYS A 124 -12.34 -6.21 1.94
C LYS A 124 -10.88 -6.62 2.13
N PRO A 125 -9.93 -6.01 1.39
CA PRO A 125 -8.51 -6.05 1.74
C PRO A 125 -8.26 -5.72 3.21
N HIS A 126 -7.47 -6.55 3.88
CA HIS A 126 -7.10 -6.40 5.28
C HIS A 126 -5.68 -6.94 5.50
N GLY A 127 -5.06 -6.66 6.65
CA GLY A 127 -3.77 -7.26 7.01
C GLY A 127 -2.66 -6.88 6.04
N GLU A 128 -1.79 -7.83 5.68
CA GLU A 128 -0.73 -7.59 4.70
C GLU A 128 -1.20 -7.91 3.27
N GLY A 129 -0.86 -7.03 2.32
CA GLY A 129 -1.26 -7.19 0.93
C GLY A 129 -0.33 -6.52 -0.07
N THR A 130 -0.51 -6.86 -1.33
CA THR A 130 0.13 -6.22 -2.48
C THR A 130 -0.93 -5.84 -3.50
N GLU A 131 -0.96 -4.58 -3.88
CA GLU A 131 -1.79 -4.04 -4.96
C GLU A 131 -0.89 -3.65 -6.13
N ILE A 132 -1.22 -4.09 -7.33
CA ILE A 132 -0.51 -3.77 -8.58
C ILE A 132 -1.55 -3.21 -9.55
N TRP A 133 -1.35 -1.99 -10.04
CA TRP A 133 -2.26 -1.36 -10.99
C TRP A 133 -1.85 -1.64 -12.43
N ALA A 134 -2.79 -1.46 -13.35
CA ALA A 134 -2.58 -1.64 -14.79
C ALA A 134 -1.46 -0.74 -15.36
N ASP A 135 -1.20 0.42 -14.76
CA ASP A 135 -0.12 1.33 -15.15
C ASP A 135 1.28 0.88 -14.67
N GLY A 136 1.35 -0.16 -13.82
CA GLY A 136 2.56 -0.68 -13.23
C GLY A 136 2.92 -0.08 -11.87
N ALA A 137 2.09 0.82 -11.31
CA ALA A 137 2.23 1.21 -9.92
C ALA A 137 2.07 -0.02 -9.02
N ARG A 138 2.69 0.03 -7.84
CA ARG A 138 2.64 -1.07 -6.88
C ARG A 138 2.68 -0.56 -5.45
N TYR A 139 1.77 -1.05 -4.63
CA TYR A 139 1.77 -0.89 -3.19
C TYR A 139 1.96 -2.25 -2.54
N GLN A 140 2.79 -2.31 -1.49
CA GLN A 140 2.96 -3.48 -0.65
C GLN A 140 3.00 -3.02 0.80
N GLY A 141 2.09 -3.52 1.62
CA GLY A 141 2.01 -3.14 3.03
C GLY A 141 0.65 -3.46 3.62
N GLN A 142 0.32 -2.70 4.66
CA GLN A 142 -0.83 -2.95 5.51
C GLN A 142 -2.13 -2.37 4.94
N PHE A 143 -3.22 -3.10 5.14
CA PHE A 143 -4.58 -2.73 4.77
C PHE A 143 -5.50 -2.84 5.98
N MET A 144 -6.43 -1.91 6.09
CA MET A 144 -7.51 -1.95 7.07
C MET A 144 -8.81 -1.55 6.37
N ASN A 145 -9.80 -2.44 6.40
CA ASN A 145 -11.14 -2.21 5.83
C ASN A 145 -11.13 -1.76 4.35
N GLY A 146 -10.22 -2.31 3.56
CA GLY A 146 -10.09 -2.00 2.13
C GLY A 146 -9.18 -0.82 1.81
N GLU A 147 -8.58 -0.19 2.81
CA GLU A 147 -7.75 1.01 2.63
C GLU A 147 -6.31 0.75 3.06
N LYS A 148 -5.35 1.37 2.38
CA LYS A 148 -3.93 1.34 2.79
C LYS A 148 -3.82 2.01 4.15
N HIS A 149 -3.18 1.33 5.08
CA HIS A 149 -3.03 1.76 6.47
C HIS A 149 -1.66 1.33 6.99
N GLY A 150 -1.19 1.89 8.10
CA GLY A 150 0.05 1.46 8.75
C GLY A 150 1.27 1.58 7.83
N LEU A 151 2.21 0.65 7.90
CA LEU A 151 3.45 0.71 7.12
C LEU A 151 3.26 0.15 5.71
N GLY A 152 3.88 0.81 4.73
CA GLY A 152 3.90 0.31 3.35
C GLY A 152 5.00 0.88 2.48
N HIS A 153 5.21 0.20 1.35
CA HIS A 153 6.08 0.59 0.25
C HIS A 153 5.22 0.85 -0.98
N PHE A 154 5.32 2.05 -1.55
CA PHE A 154 4.66 2.42 -2.79
C PHE A 154 5.73 2.75 -3.85
N SER A 155 5.65 2.13 -5.02
CA SER A 155 6.48 2.43 -6.18
C SER A 155 5.61 2.85 -7.36
N TRP A 156 6.02 3.93 -8.05
CA TRP A 156 5.34 4.42 -9.25
C TRP A 156 6.10 4.03 -10.52
N PRO A 157 5.42 3.92 -11.68
CA PRO A 157 6.06 3.65 -12.97
C PRO A 157 7.12 4.69 -13.36
N SER A 158 7.01 5.91 -12.82
CA SER A 158 7.99 6.98 -13.00
C SER A 158 9.36 6.66 -12.38
N GLY A 159 9.44 5.65 -11.52
CA GLY A 159 10.62 5.31 -10.71
C GLY A 159 10.65 6.00 -9.34
N ALA A 160 9.63 6.83 -9.02
CA ALA A 160 9.47 7.35 -7.67
C ALA A 160 9.12 6.22 -6.70
N ARG A 161 9.49 6.38 -5.44
CA ARG A 161 9.15 5.44 -4.36
C ARG A 161 8.86 6.15 -3.05
N TYR A 162 8.02 5.55 -2.23
CA TYR A 162 7.70 5.98 -0.88
C TYR A 162 7.75 4.78 0.05
N ASP A 163 8.44 4.94 1.18
CA ASP A 163 8.56 3.96 2.26
C ASP A 163 8.13 4.65 3.55
N GLY A 164 6.99 4.30 4.13
CA GLY A 164 6.49 4.98 5.33
C GLY A 164 5.07 4.62 5.72
N GLU A 165 4.46 5.51 6.50
CA GLU A 165 3.13 5.33 7.05
C GLU A 165 2.00 5.78 6.09
N PHE A 166 0.88 5.07 6.18
CA PHE A 166 -0.36 5.31 5.45
C PHE A 166 -1.55 5.35 6.42
N ALA A 167 -2.54 6.18 6.12
CA ALA A 167 -3.87 6.07 6.69
C ALA A 167 -4.92 6.52 5.67
N ASP A 168 -6.03 5.78 5.57
CA ASP A 168 -7.15 6.08 4.69
C ASP A 168 -6.71 6.31 3.22
N ASN A 169 -5.80 5.44 2.73
CA ASN A 169 -5.14 5.54 1.42
C ASN A 169 -4.19 6.73 1.19
N LEU A 170 -3.91 7.53 2.22
CA LEU A 170 -3.03 8.70 2.15
C LEU A 170 -1.69 8.42 2.84
N ILE A 171 -0.61 8.95 2.28
CA ILE A 171 0.68 9.07 2.95
C ILE A 171 0.53 9.98 4.17
N GLN A 172 0.94 9.46 5.33
CA GLN A 172 0.78 10.07 6.66
C GLN A 172 2.03 9.76 7.51
N GLY A 173 2.11 10.33 8.72
CA GLY A 173 3.13 9.95 9.70
C GLY A 173 4.56 10.20 9.22
N GLU A 174 5.49 9.28 9.52
CA GLU A 174 6.86 9.36 9.03
C GLU A 174 7.08 8.51 7.77
N GLY A 175 7.92 9.02 6.86
CA GLY A 175 8.28 8.27 5.66
C GLY A 175 9.39 8.90 4.85
N THR A 176 9.91 8.12 3.91
CA THR A 176 10.92 8.52 2.95
C THR A 176 10.35 8.48 1.54
N TYR A 177 10.30 9.62 0.86
CA TYR A 177 10.01 9.71 -0.57
C TYR A 177 11.31 9.88 -1.34
N SER A 178 11.53 9.07 -2.38
CA SER A 178 12.66 9.20 -3.30
C SER A 178 12.16 9.49 -4.70
N TRP A 179 12.70 10.55 -5.31
CA TRP A 179 12.39 10.92 -6.68
C TRP A 179 13.38 10.28 -7.67
N PRO A 180 12.97 10.04 -8.94
CA PRO A 180 13.85 9.49 -9.97
C PRO A 180 15.09 10.35 -10.27
N ASP A 181 15.00 11.67 -10.03
CA ASP A 181 16.11 12.61 -10.23
C ASP A 181 17.17 12.58 -9.11
N GLY A 182 16.99 11.70 -8.11
CA GLY A 182 17.90 11.52 -6.99
C GLY A 182 17.62 12.43 -5.79
N ARG A 183 16.56 13.24 -5.82
CA ARG A 183 16.07 13.90 -4.61
C ARG A 183 15.52 12.87 -3.63
N THR A 184 15.63 13.15 -2.34
CA THR A 184 14.94 12.39 -1.29
C THR A 184 14.40 13.32 -0.23
N PHE A 185 13.30 12.93 0.41
CA PHE A 185 12.74 13.58 1.59
C PHE A 185 12.47 12.49 2.61
N LYS A 186 13.03 12.65 3.80
CA LYS A 186 12.74 11.80 4.96
C LYS A 186 12.18 12.69 6.05
N GLY A 187 10.94 12.46 6.46
CA GLY A 187 10.31 13.31 7.46
C GLY A 187 8.85 12.99 7.66
N GLN A 188 8.15 13.96 8.23
CA GLN A 188 6.75 13.89 8.56
C GLN A 188 5.86 14.25 7.36
N TRP A 189 4.69 13.62 7.30
CA TRP A 189 3.71 13.73 6.23
C TRP A 189 2.30 13.88 6.80
N VAL A 190 1.50 14.73 6.16
CA VAL A 190 0.07 14.88 6.44
C VAL A 190 -0.68 14.92 5.11
N THR A 191 -1.61 14.00 4.89
CA THR A 191 -2.48 13.96 3.70
C THR A 191 -1.71 14.10 2.37
N ASN A 192 -0.69 13.26 2.17
CA ASN A 192 0.21 13.27 1.00
C ASN A 192 1.17 14.45 0.87
N ARG A 193 1.27 15.33 1.88
CA ARG A 193 2.16 16.50 1.84
C ARG A 193 3.25 16.42 2.89
N MET A 194 4.44 16.89 2.58
CA MET A 194 5.51 17.10 3.56
C MET A 194 5.02 18.13 4.59
N HIS A 195 5.09 17.79 5.87
CA HIS A 195 4.58 18.62 6.96
C HIS A 195 5.38 18.34 8.22
N GLY A 196 5.61 19.33 9.08
CA GLY A 196 6.44 19.14 10.28
C GLY A 196 7.93 19.04 9.95
N MET A 197 8.69 18.26 10.71
CA MET A 197 10.14 18.15 10.52
C MET A 197 10.50 17.21 9.36
N GLY A 198 11.50 17.59 8.57
CA GLY A 198 12.02 16.72 7.52
C GLY A 198 13.40 17.10 7.00
N TYR A 199 14.04 16.09 6.41
CA TYR A 199 15.35 16.15 5.80
C TYR A 199 15.23 15.90 4.29
N PHE A 200 15.44 16.95 3.49
CA PHE A 200 15.40 16.91 2.04
C PHE A 200 16.81 16.96 1.47
N THR A 201 17.16 16.04 0.58
CA THR A 201 18.44 16.06 -0.14
C THR A 201 18.25 16.18 -1.64
N TRP A 202 19.22 16.82 -2.29
CA TRP A 202 19.32 16.89 -3.74
C TRP A 202 20.55 16.13 -4.22
N LYS A 203 20.48 15.61 -5.45
CA LYS A 203 21.57 14.86 -6.08
C LYS A 203 22.90 15.64 -6.16
N ASP A 204 22.83 16.97 -6.20
CA ASP A 204 24.02 17.84 -6.24
C ASP A 204 24.69 18.05 -4.88
N GLY A 205 24.18 17.43 -3.81
CA GLY A 205 24.73 17.54 -2.45
C GLY A 205 24.11 18.65 -1.62
N ARG A 206 23.15 19.43 -2.17
CA ARG A 206 22.35 20.32 -1.32
C ARG A 206 21.52 19.50 -0.35
N ALA A 207 21.28 20.07 0.83
CA ALA A 207 20.39 19.49 1.82
C ALA A 207 19.61 20.58 2.56
N PHE A 208 18.42 20.21 3.03
CA PHE A 208 17.60 21.03 3.91
C PHE A 208 17.10 20.17 5.06
N ASP A 209 17.37 20.61 6.28
CA ASP A 209 16.91 19.98 7.52
C ASP A 209 16.06 21.01 8.27
N GLY A 210 14.75 20.82 8.34
CA GLY A 210 13.89 21.79 9.02
C GLY A 210 12.40 21.56 8.86
N GLU A 211 11.63 22.58 9.21
CA GLU A 211 10.18 22.54 9.22
C GLU A 211 9.56 22.74 7.82
N TYR A 212 8.44 22.05 7.60
CA TYR A 212 7.61 22.10 6.41
C TYR A 212 6.14 22.33 6.79
N VAL A 213 5.43 23.11 5.97
CA VAL A 213 3.97 23.23 6.02
C VAL A 213 3.47 23.09 4.59
N GLU A 214 2.68 22.04 4.33
CA GLU A 214 2.09 21.78 3.01
C GLU A 214 3.11 21.83 1.86
N ASP A 215 4.17 21.02 1.97
CA ASP A 215 5.29 20.92 1.01
C ASP A 215 6.26 22.11 0.97
N ILE A 216 5.99 23.16 1.75
CA ILE A 216 6.75 24.41 1.72
C ILE A 216 7.63 24.52 2.97
N LYS A 217 8.93 24.80 2.77
CA LYS A 217 9.85 25.11 3.87
C LYS A 217 9.33 26.28 4.70
N HIS A 218 9.22 26.07 6.00
CA HIS A 218 8.65 27.02 6.96
C HIS A 218 9.46 26.98 8.27
N GLY A 219 9.09 27.80 9.26
CA GLY A 219 9.64 27.70 10.62
C GLY A 219 11.15 27.84 10.67
N ARG A 220 11.85 27.00 11.42
CA ARG A 220 13.32 26.97 11.46
C ARG A 220 13.88 25.84 10.60
N GLY A 221 15.04 26.07 10.00
CA GLY A 221 15.79 24.99 9.35
C GLY A 221 17.21 25.38 8.99
N THR A 222 17.96 24.38 8.50
CA THR A 222 19.33 24.51 8.02
C THR A 222 19.38 24.10 6.55
N PHE A 223 19.94 24.96 5.70
CA PHE A 223 20.23 24.66 4.31
C PHE A 223 21.74 24.57 4.12
N THR A 224 22.19 23.44 3.60
CA THR A 224 23.60 23.16 3.33
C THR A 224 23.83 23.13 1.83
N TRP A 225 24.84 23.86 1.37
CA TRP A 225 25.30 23.82 -0.02
C TRP A 225 26.49 22.83 -0.15
N PRO A 226 26.76 22.31 -1.36
CA PRO A 226 27.79 21.30 -1.57
C PRO A 226 29.21 21.80 -1.31
N ASP A 227 29.41 23.13 -1.37
CA ASP A 227 30.69 23.79 -1.09
C ASP A 227 30.91 24.10 0.39
N GLY A 228 30.08 23.55 1.29
CA GLY A 228 30.19 23.73 2.73
C GLY A 228 29.54 25.00 3.26
N ARG A 229 28.98 25.86 2.40
CA ARG A 229 28.15 26.97 2.90
C ARG A 229 26.96 26.41 3.66
N ILE A 230 26.55 27.13 4.70
CA ILE A 230 25.40 26.78 5.53
C ILE A 230 24.58 28.05 5.79
N TRP A 231 23.27 27.91 5.79
CA TRP A 231 22.37 28.89 6.34
C TRP A 231 21.52 28.17 7.38
N ASP A 232 21.48 28.67 8.61
CA ASP A 232 20.64 28.19 9.72
C ASP A 232 19.79 29.36 10.19
N GLY A 233 18.48 29.30 9.99
CA GLY A 233 17.60 30.42 10.30
C GLY A 233 16.13 30.13 10.07
N GLN A 234 15.34 31.21 9.95
CA GLN A 234 13.89 31.11 9.75
C GLN A 234 13.50 31.07 8.26
N TRP A 235 12.45 30.31 7.94
CA TRP A 235 11.82 30.26 6.62
C TRP A 235 10.38 30.72 6.69
N ARG A 236 9.94 31.37 5.62
CA ARG A 236 8.54 31.66 5.36
C ARG A 236 8.29 31.54 3.87
N ASP A 237 7.24 30.80 3.49
CA ASP A 237 6.83 30.59 2.11
C ASP A 237 7.98 30.12 1.21
N GLY A 238 8.79 29.17 1.71
CA GLY A 238 9.89 28.55 0.96
C GLY A 238 11.16 29.40 0.87
N GLN A 239 11.18 30.59 1.49
CA GLN A 239 12.27 31.55 1.41
C GLN A 239 12.87 31.87 2.77
N GLN A 240 14.17 32.19 2.79
CA GLN A 240 14.86 32.69 3.97
C GLN A 240 14.15 33.96 4.47
N ASN A 241 13.86 34.00 5.77
CA ASN A 241 13.16 35.08 6.44
C ASN A 241 13.75 35.27 7.85
N GLY A 242 13.44 36.41 8.49
CA GLY A 242 13.86 36.70 9.86
C GLY A 242 15.37 36.61 10.09
N THR A 243 15.76 36.18 11.29
CA THR A 243 17.18 36.09 11.69
C THR A 243 17.76 34.72 11.37
N GLY A 244 19.02 34.69 10.92
CA GLY A 244 19.76 33.46 10.68
C GLY A 244 21.28 33.65 10.71
N THR A 245 21.99 32.53 10.84
CA THR A 245 23.45 32.43 10.75
C THR A 245 23.83 31.91 9.37
N TYR A 246 24.61 32.68 8.64
CA TYR A 246 25.24 32.26 7.40
C TYR A 246 26.69 31.87 7.66
N THR A 247 27.09 30.70 7.19
CA THR A 247 28.47 30.19 7.21
C THR A 247 28.98 30.13 5.77
N ASN A 248 30.12 30.76 5.48
CA ASN A 248 30.76 30.67 4.15
C ASN A 248 31.48 29.32 3.98
N ALA A 249 32.10 29.10 2.80
CA ALA A 249 32.83 27.87 2.51
C ALA A 249 34.11 27.72 3.37
N GLU A 250 34.67 28.82 3.86
CA GLU A 250 35.83 28.81 4.77
C GLU A 250 35.45 28.52 6.24
N GLY A 251 34.16 28.52 6.58
CA GLY A 251 33.66 28.30 7.95
C GLY A 251 33.40 29.56 8.76
N ASP A 252 33.62 30.75 8.22
CA ASP A 252 33.30 32.02 8.87
C ASP A 252 31.79 32.21 8.98
N ARG A 253 31.35 32.65 10.16
CA ARG A 253 29.94 32.80 10.50
C ARG A 253 29.54 34.26 10.64
N LYS A 254 28.35 34.62 10.13
CA LYS A 254 27.73 35.93 10.32
C LYS A 254 26.24 35.79 10.59
N VAL A 255 25.75 36.54 11.57
CA VAL A 255 24.31 36.62 11.89
C VAL A 255 23.71 37.82 11.16
N GLY A 256 22.57 37.64 10.52
CA GLY A 256 21.87 38.71 9.79
C GLY A 256 20.35 38.56 9.81
N GLU A 257 19.69 39.53 9.17
CA GLU A 257 18.24 39.52 8.91
C GLU A 257 17.96 39.35 7.43
N TRP A 258 16.96 38.53 7.09
CA TRP A 258 16.47 38.24 5.74
C TRP A 258 14.99 38.54 5.61
N GLU A 259 14.58 38.95 4.41
CA GLU A 259 13.18 39.16 4.07
C GLU A 259 12.97 38.71 2.62
N TYR A 260 12.05 37.77 2.40
CA TYR A 260 11.75 37.17 1.07
C TYR A 260 13.02 36.75 0.32
N GLY A 261 13.88 35.97 0.99
CA GLY A 261 15.10 35.43 0.41
C GLY A 261 16.25 36.43 0.23
N LYS A 262 16.07 37.71 0.62
CA LYS A 262 17.09 38.75 0.48
C LYS A 262 17.61 39.20 1.84
N ARG A 263 18.93 39.19 2.00
CA ARG A 263 19.59 39.73 3.21
C ARG A 263 19.34 41.24 3.32
N LYS A 264 18.78 41.68 4.45
CA LYS A 264 18.53 43.09 4.78
C LYS A 264 19.75 43.72 5.47
N LYS A 265 20.29 43.08 6.51
CA LYS A 265 21.46 43.57 7.25
C LYS A 265 22.23 42.44 7.91
N TRP A 266 23.50 42.70 8.21
CA TRP A 266 24.27 41.91 9.17
C TRP A 266 24.11 42.52 10.57
N HIS A 267 24.13 41.68 11.60
CA HIS A 267 24.36 42.14 12.95
C HIS A 267 25.86 42.29 13.19
N SER A 268 26.26 43.39 13.83
CA SER A 268 27.62 43.58 14.33
C SER A 268 27.95 42.45 15.32
N GLY A 269 29.11 41.81 15.19
CA GLY A 269 29.49 40.64 15.99
C GLY A 269 29.54 40.92 17.50
N PHE A 270 29.32 39.86 18.29
CA PHE A 270 29.74 39.76 19.69
C PHE A 270 31.22 39.41 19.79
#